data_AF-A0AA39H5R8-F1
#
_entry.id   AF-A0AA39H5R8-F1
#
_cell.length_a   1.000
_cell.length_b   1.000
_cell.length_c   1.000
_cell.angle_alpha   90.00
_cell.angle_beta   90.00
_cell.angle_gamma   90.00
#
_symmetry.space_group_name_H-M   'P 1'
#
loop_
_entity.id
_entity.type
_entity.pdbx_description
1 polymer ?
#
loop_
_entity_poly.entity_id
_entity_poly.type
_entity_poly.pdbx_seq_one_letter_code
_entity_poly.pdbx_strand_id
1 'polypeptide(L)'
;MDLPSSPSNDSLGEDASIYNYSFAPLRDPELLLADYANEFFIAAKGKNAKKREEVKKKRSGRLRAKSLVKKPDVFGVEDEESSNEDPKQQSTPREDARTITRINKSREAQEANDRADVRDKKERVKDSRKVQVSSDQAIFYYFHERKRSDILDAIFDAETRQEYVNKVKEVRCERPSIMRMYAHWRRIELMKTIKKGMEIWKCQVCKEEKKAKGALMLLTHIGTHEGISYACIVEGCGSFLKLCSFRDHLRKTHGVRVDQLEQQQYHKLRLMEKSFYIEARTKMNNYFPPEAFLRFDRNVSKKAQFEDPNCRECGLVVSSITTRRSHVAQHLKLSYKCVVDGCDIRTDATNMGRHLRWRHSKKVAQLTAEELFERKRIRTDFHNVMQTELSKFFPYREDID
;
A
#
# COMPACT_ATOMS: atom_id res chain seq x y z
N MET A 1 60.36 -22.09 -19.26
CA MET A 1 59.09 -21.51 -19.73
C MET A 1 58.29 -21.19 -18.49
N ASP A 2 58.47 -19.95 -18.06
CA ASP A 2 58.16 -19.48 -16.73
C ASP A 2 56.69 -19.07 -16.61
N LEU A 3 56.08 -19.42 -15.48
CA LEU A 3 54.70 -19.10 -15.12
C LEU A 3 54.57 -17.60 -14.81
N PRO A 4 53.48 -16.94 -15.21
CA PRO A 4 53.31 -15.51 -14.97
C PRO A 4 52.94 -15.22 -13.52
N SER A 5 53.73 -14.33 -12.93
CA SER A 5 53.58 -13.71 -11.61
C SER A 5 52.28 -12.94 -11.49
N SER A 6 51.61 -13.08 -10.34
CA SER A 6 50.42 -12.29 -9.98
C SER A 6 50.78 -10.81 -9.75
N PRO A 7 49.92 -9.86 -10.16
CA PRO A 7 50.19 -8.45 -9.94
C PRO A 7 49.94 -8.05 -8.48
N SER A 8 50.95 -7.41 -7.90
CA SER A 8 50.90 -6.69 -6.62
C SER A 8 49.98 -5.48 -6.73
N ASN A 9 48.91 -5.47 -5.94
CA ASN A 9 47.99 -4.35 -5.80
C ASN A 9 48.35 -3.56 -4.53
N ASP A 10 49.41 -2.77 -4.60
CA ASP A 10 49.77 -1.75 -3.60
C ASP A 10 49.71 -0.36 -4.26
N SER A 11 48.53 0.26 -4.21
CA SER A 11 48.35 1.73 -4.28
C SER A 11 46.85 2.05 -4.36
N LEU A 12 46.19 2.13 -3.20
CA LEU A 12 44.96 2.89 -3.07
C LEU A 12 45.12 3.85 -1.90
N GLY A 13 45.02 5.13 -2.25
CA GLY A 13 45.36 6.27 -1.43
C GLY A 13 44.44 6.47 -0.24
N GLU A 14 45.04 7.09 0.76
CA GLU A 14 44.45 7.63 1.97
C GLU A 14 43.51 8.79 1.59
N ASP A 15 42.22 8.52 1.34
CA ASP A 15 41.18 9.56 1.31
C ASP A 15 39.75 8.98 1.49
N ALA A 16 39.59 8.11 2.49
CA ALA A 16 38.30 7.60 2.94
C ALA A 16 38.04 7.92 4.43
N SER A 17 38.06 9.21 4.79
CA SER A 17 37.83 9.68 6.17
C SER A 17 36.56 10.52 6.35
N ILE A 18 35.58 10.45 5.44
CA ILE A 18 34.34 11.23 5.55
C ILE A 18 33.13 10.29 5.61
N TYR A 19 32.55 10.20 6.82
CA TYR A 19 31.39 9.42 7.27
C TYR A 19 31.62 8.01 7.82
N ASN A 20 32.64 7.85 8.65
CA ASN A 20 32.63 6.81 9.69
C ASN A 20 31.80 7.33 10.88
N TYR A 21 30.46 7.26 10.81
CA TYR A 21 29.65 7.43 12.02
C TYR A 21 29.90 6.19 12.89
N SER A 22 30.84 6.34 13.83
CA SER A 22 31.01 5.46 14.96
C SER A 22 29.62 5.15 15.52
N PHE A 23 29.23 3.88 15.49
CA PHE A 23 28.12 3.41 16.28
C PHE A 23 28.42 3.84 17.72
N ALA A 24 27.65 4.77 18.27
CA ALA A 24 27.56 4.83 19.73
C ALA A 24 27.21 3.40 20.16
N PRO A 25 27.95 2.79 21.11
CA PRO A 25 27.65 1.45 21.56
C PRO A 25 26.15 1.39 21.84
N LEU A 26 25.48 0.39 21.26
CA LEU A 26 24.08 0.12 21.53
C LEU A 26 23.91 0.23 23.05
N ARG A 27 23.20 1.27 23.51
CA ARG A 27 22.75 1.33 24.90
C ARG A 27 22.15 -0.04 25.19
N ASP A 28 22.47 -0.57 26.37
CA ASP A 28 21.93 -1.84 26.83
C ASP A 28 20.43 -1.89 26.46
N PRO A 29 19.99 -2.90 25.69
CA PRO A 29 18.59 -3.06 25.34
C PRO A 29 17.67 -2.97 26.57
N GLU A 30 18.14 -3.36 27.76
CA GLU A 30 17.38 -3.21 29.01
C GLU A 30 17.20 -1.75 29.44
N LEU A 31 18.23 -0.91 29.31
CA LEU A 31 18.15 0.52 29.60
C LEU A 31 17.27 1.26 28.60
N LEU A 32 17.35 0.90 27.30
CA LEU A 32 16.45 1.46 26.28
C LEU A 32 14.99 1.04 26.49
N LEU A 33 14.75 -0.18 26.98
CA LEU A 33 13.42 -0.66 27.34
C LEU A 33 12.89 0.02 28.60
N ALA A 34 13.74 0.29 29.59
CA ALA A 34 13.39 1.06 30.79
C ALA A 34 13.04 2.51 30.44
N ASP A 35 13.88 3.18 29.65
CA ASP A 35 13.63 4.53 29.14
C ASP A 35 12.33 4.59 28.32
N TYR A 36 12.11 3.62 27.44
CA TYR A 36 10.88 3.51 26.64
C TYR A 36 9.64 3.25 27.51
N ALA A 37 9.72 2.34 28.48
CA ALA A 37 8.63 2.10 29.41
C ALA A 37 8.28 3.38 30.18
N ASN A 38 9.29 4.16 30.58
CA ASN A 38 9.11 5.40 31.32
C ASN A 38 8.52 6.52 30.44
N GLU A 39 9.04 6.75 29.24
CA GLU A 39 8.51 7.72 28.28
C GLU A 39 7.07 7.38 27.85
N PHE A 40 6.79 6.10 27.58
CA PHE A 40 5.46 5.62 27.23
C PHE A 40 4.48 5.83 28.39
N PHE A 41 4.92 5.59 29.64
CA PHE A 41 4.12 5.79 30.84
C PHE A 41 3.80 7.28 31.08
N ILE A 42 4.78 8.16 30.92
CA ILE A 42 4.60 9.62 31.01
C ILE A 42 3.61 10.11 29.94
N ALA A 43 3.76 9.65 28.70
CA ALA A 43 2.87 10.03 27.60
C ALA A 43 1.43 9.50 27.77
N ALA A 44 1.26 8.29 28.29
CA ALA A 44 -0.05 7.69 28.57
C ALA A 44 -0.79 8.43 29.69
N LYS A 45 -0.10 8.77 30.78
CA LYS A 45 -0.65 9.59 31.87
C LYS A 45 -1.11 10.97 31.38
N GLY A 46 -0.31 11.63 30.53
CA GLY A 46 -0.65 12.93 29.95
C GLY A 46 -1.89 12.91 29.05
N LYS A 47 -2.06 11.88 28.21
CA LYS A 47 -3.23 11.74 27.32
C LYS A 47 -4.51 11.42 28.09
N ASN A 48 -4.43 10.57 29.12
CA ASN A 48 -5.57 10.23 29.96
C ASN A 48 -6.05 11.44 30.79
N ALA A 49 -5.13 12.29 31.25
CA ALA A 49 -5.47 13.56 31.90
C ALA A 49 -6.23 14.52 30.96
N LYS A 50 -5.73 14.71 29.72
CA LYS A 50 -6.40 15.56 28.71
C LYS A 50 -7.78 15.05 28.32
N LYS A 51 -7.95 13.73 28.18
CA LYS A 51 -9.26 13.13 27.85
C LYS A 51 -10.27 13.28 29.00
N ARG A 52 -9.83 13.17 30.26
CA ARG A 52 -10.67 13.44 31.44
C ARG A 52 -11.11 14.91 31.51
N GLU A 53 -10.22 15.85 31.21
CA GLU A 53 -10.51 17.28 31.06
C GLU A 53 -11.56 17.55 29.96
N GLU A 54 -11.40 16.94 28.78
CA GLU A 54 -12.31 17.16 27.65
C GLU A 54 -13.71 16.58 27.90
N VAL A 55 -13.81 15.43 28.58
CA VAL A 55 -15.09 14.85 29.01
C VAL A 55 -15.78 15.74 30.05
N LYS A 56 -15.03 16.36 30.98
CA LYS A 56 -15.58 17.36 31.91
C LYS A 56 -16.13 18.59 31.18
N LYS A 57 -15.41 19.12 30.18
CA LYS A 57 -15.86 20.27 29.36
C LYS A 57 -17.08 19.94 28.49
N LYS A 58 -17.15 18.73 27.92
CA LYS A 58 -18.33 18.28 27.15
C LYS A 58 -19.57 18.07 28.03
N ARG A 59 -19.40 17.63 29.28
CA ARG A 59 -20.50 17.53 30.26
C ARG A 59 -21.03 18.91 30.68
N SER A 60 -20.17 19.91 30.86
CA SER A 60 -20.61 21.27 31.19
C SER A 60 -21.27 22.00 30.01
N GLY A 61 -20.79 21.77 28.77
CA GLY A 61 -21.38 22.37 27.57
C GLY A 61 -22.77 21.84 27.20
N ARG A 62 -23.08 20.57 27.51
CA ARG A 62 -24.35 19.92 27.13
C ARG A 62 -25.56 20.40 27.96
N LEU A 63 -25.34 21.09 29.07
CA LEU A 63 -26.39 21.71 29.88
C LEU A 63 -26.88 23.05 29.30
N ARG A 64 -26.16 23.66 28.34
CA ARG A 64 -26.53 24.96 27.76
C ARG A 64 -27.21 24.92 26.39
N ALA A 65 -27.21 23.79 25.68
CA ALA A 65 -27.59 23.73 24.26
C ALA A 65 -28.94 23.03 23.97
N LYS A 66 -29.89 23.04 24.91
CA LYS A 66 -31.25 22.46 24.71
C LYS A 66 -32.33 23.45 24.28
N SER A 67 -32.01 24.73 24.08
CA SER A 67 -32.95 25.71 23.52
C SER A 67 -32.54 26.07 22.10
N LEU A 68 -33.48 25.95 21.15
CA LEU A 68 -33.44 26.46 19.78
C LEU A 68 -32.84 25.53 18.71
N VAL A 69 -33.70 24.70 18.10
CA VAL A 69 -33.58 24.35 16.68
C VAL A 69 -34.98 24.30 16.07
N LYS A 70 -35.34 25.33 15.30
CA LYS A 70 -36.43 25.30 14.30
C LYS A 70 -35.89 24.69 13.01
N LYS A 71 -36.65 23.79 12.38
CA LYS A 71 -36.36 23.22 11.06
C LYS A 71 -36.83 24.17 9.95
N PRO A 72 -36.09 24.32 8.84
CA PRO A 72 -36.63 24.85 7.60
C PRO A 72 -37.00 23.75 6.60
N ASP A 73 -38.01 24.06 5.78
CA ASP A 73 -38.63 23.24 4.74
C ASP A 73 -37.77 23.06 3.48
N VAL A 74 -38.04 21.96 2.78
CA VAL A 74 -37.38 21.49 1.56
C VAL A 74 -38.22 21.91 0.35
N PHE A 75 -37.62 22.64 -0.59
CA PHE A 75 -38.18 22.95 -1.91
C PHE A 75 -37.92 21.81 -2.91
N GLY A 76 -38.93 21.49 -3.71
CA GLY A 76 -38.89 20.54 -4.82
C GLY A 76 -38.33 21.17 -6.10
N VAL A 77 -37.78 20.31 -6.97
CA VAL A 77 -37.35 20.64 -8.33
C VAL A 77 -38.03 19.62 -9.25
N GLU A 78 -38.64 20.14 -10.31
CA GLU A 78 -39.34 19.41 -11.37
C GLU A 78 -38.34 18.95 -12.45
N ASP A 79 -38.57 17.75 -12.99
CA ASP A 79 -37.80 17.14 -14.07
C ASP A 79 -38.40 17.47 -15.45
N GLU A 80 -37.57 17.91 -16.40
CA GLU A 80 -37.92 18.06 -17.82
C GLU A 80 -37.53 16.81 -18.61
N GLU A 81 -38.50 16.26 -19.37
CA GLU A 81 -38.35 15.16 -20.32
C GLU A 81 -37.68 15.63 -21.62
N SER A 82 -36.72 14.84 -22.13
CA SER A 82 -36.13 14.99 -23.46
C SER A 82 -36.17 13.64 -24.18
N SER A 83 -36.84 13.63 -25.32
CA SER A 83 -37.01 12.51 -26.25
C SER A 83 -35.73 12.24 -27.06
N ASN A 84 -35.38 10.97 -27.23
CA ASN A 84 -34.30 10.52 -28.13
C ASN A 84 -34.85 9.59 -29.22
N GLU A 85 -34.34 9.81 -30.43
CA GLU A 85 -34.61 9.07 -31.67
C GLU A 85 -33.87 7.72 -31.72
N ASP A 86 -34.49 6.76 -32.43
CA ASP A 86 -34.01 5.39 -32.67
C ASP A 86 -32.84 5.29 -33.66
N PRO A 87 -31.81 4.45 -33.38
CA PRO A 87 -30.85 4.04 -34.40
C PRO A 87 -31.08 2.61 -34.92
N LYS A 88 -30.94 2.51 -36.25
CA LYS A 88 -31.01 1.33 -37.13
C LYS A 88 -30.19 0.12 -36.64
N GLN A 89 -30.85 -1.04 -36.67
CA GLN A 89 -30.29 -2.36 -36.39
C GLN A 89 -29.36 -2.85 -37.52
N GLN A 90 -28.13 -3.21 -37.16
CA GLN A 90 -27.25 -4.07 -37.95
C GLN A 90 -27.36 -5.51 -37.44
N SER A 91 -27.61 -6.45 -38.35
CA SER A 91 -27.76 -7.87 -38.06
C SER A 91 -26.40 -8.53 -37.79
N THR A 92 -26.21 -9.00 -36.56
CA THR A 92 -25.07 -9.81 -36.15
C THR A 92 -25.32 -11.31 -36.42
N PRO A 93 -24.25 -12.12 -36.54
CA PRO A 93 -24.36 -13.56 -36.72
C PRO A 93 -25.12 -14.20 -35.56
N ARG A 94 -26.06 -15.08 -35.90
CA ARG A 94 -26.97 -15.78 -34.98
C ARG A 94 -26.19 -16.88 -34.24
N GLU A 95 -25.41 -16.49 -33.23
CA GLU A 95 -24.87 -17.46 -32.28
C GLU A 95 -26.02 -18.13 -31.53
N ASP A 96 -25.95 -19.45 -31.42
CA ASP A 96 -27.01 -20.28 -30.83
C ASP A 96 -27.29 -19.84 -29.39
N ALA A 97 -28.49 -19.29 -29.16
CA ALA A 97 -28.92 -18.70 -27.89
C ALA A 97 -28.78 -19.67 -26.70
N ARG A 98 -28.75 -20.98 -26.96
CA ARG A 98 -28.50 -22.01 -25.95
C ARG A 98 -27.08 -21.95 -25.37
N THR A 99 -26.09 -21.60 -26.18
CA THR A 99 -24.68 -21.54 -25.75
C THR A 99 -24.43 -20.32 -24.87
N ILE A 100 -24.98 -19.16 -25.24
CA ILE A 100 -24.90 -17.92 -24.45
C ILE A 100 -25.56 -18.10 -23.08
N THR A 101 -26.72 -18.75 -23.03
CA THR A 101 -27.45 -19.01 -21.77
C THR A 101 -26.65 -19.91 -20.84
N ARG A 102 -25.96 -20.93 -21.38
CA ARG A 102 -25.14 -21.86 -20.58
C ARG A 102 -23.88 -21.21 -20.00
N ILE A 103 -23.24 -20.33 -20.77
CA ILE A 103 -22.06 -19.56 -20.32
C ILE A 103 -22.45 -18.55 -19.23
N ASN A 104 -23.58 -17.84 -19.40
CA ASN A 104 -24.04 -16.88 -18.41
C ASN A 104 -24.38 -17.57 -17.08
N LYS A 105 -25.05 -18.73 -17.12
CA LYS A 105 -25.42 -19.48 -15.92
C LYS A 105 -24.21 -20.04 -15.14
N SER A 106 -23.14 -20.45 -15.83
CA SER A 106 -21.91 -20.87 -15.14
C SER A 106 -21.17 -19.70 -14.50
N ARG A 107 -21.17 -18.52 -15.16
CA ARG A 107 -20.56 -17.30 -14.63
C ARG A 107 -21.28 -16.80 -13.39
N GLU A 108 -22.60 -16.79 -13.39
CA GLU A 108 -23.42 -16.42 -12.22
C GLU A 108 -23.17 -17.35 -11.02
N ALA A 109 -23.06 -18.66 -11.26
CA ALA A 109 -22.74 -19.63 -10.21
C ALA A 109 -21.34 -19.42 -9.62
N GLN A 110 -20.35 -19.13 -10.47
CA GLN A 110 -18.98 -18.84 -10.03
C GLN A 110 -18.90 -17.53 -9.24
N GLU A 111 -19.56 -16.46 -9.71
CA GLU A 111 -19.65 -15.19 -9.00
C GLU A 111 -20.38 -15.32 -7.64
N ALA A 112 -21.42 -16.15 -7.56
CA ALA A 112 -22.11 -16.42 -6.30
C ALA A 112 -21.21 -17.15 -5.30
N ASN A 113 -20.42 -18.13 -5.74
CA ASN A 113 -19.47 -18.86 -4.90
C ASN A 113 -18.34 -17.95 -4.40
N ASP A 114 -17.79 -17.10 -5.27
CA ASP A 114 -16.76 -16.12 -4.90
C ASP A 114 -17.31 -15.09 -3.89
N ARG A 115 -18.57 -14.66 -4.03
CA ARG A 115 -19.24 -13.78 -3.06
C ARG A 115 -19.46 -14.46 -1.71
N ALA A 116 -19.80 -15.75 -1.69
CA ALA A 116 -20.00 -16.52 -0.46
C ALA A 116 -18.67 -16.69 0.32
N ASP A 117 -17.58 -17.08 -0.35
CA ASP A 117 -16.27 -17.24 0.27
C ASP A 117 -15.71 -15.90 0.81
N VAL A 118 -15.94 -14.79 0.09
CA VAL A 118 -15.59 -13.45 0.58
C VAL A 118 -16.43 -13.05 1.80
N ARG A 119 -17.70 -13.47 1.88
CA ARG A 119 -18.59 -13.15 3.00
C ARG A 119 -18.20 -13.92 4.26
N ASP A 120 -17.94 -15.23 4.17
CA ASP A 120 -17.48 -16.06 5.30
C ASP A 120 -16.11 -15.57 5.82
N LYS A 121 -15.16 -15.26 4.93
CA LYS A 121 -13.88 -14.63 5.32
C LYS A 121 -14.08 -13.29 6.01
N LYS A 122 -15.04 -12.48 5.56
CA LYS A 122 -15.31 -11.15 6.16
C LYS A 122 -16.00 -11.27 7.52
N GLU A 123 -16.80 -12.30 7.75
CA GLU A 123 -17.42 -12.60 9.05
C GLU A 123 -16.38 -13.13 10.04
N ARG A 124 -15.52 -14.07 9.64
CA ARG A 124 -14.37 -14.53 10.46
C ARG A 124 -13.38 -13.39 10.80
N VAL A 125 -13.22 -12.42 9.90
CA VAL A 125 -12.39 -11.21 10.14
C VAL A 125 -13.12 -10.16 11.00
N LYS A 126 -14.45 -10.15 11.03
CA LYS A 126 -15.23 -9.25 11.90
C LYS A 126 -15.26 -9.75 13.34
N ASP A 127 -15.20 -11.06 13.58
CA ASP A 127 -15.13 -11.62 14.94
C ASP A 127 -13.72 -11.59 15.53
N SER A 128 -12.69 -11.52 14.69
CA SER A 128 -11.37 -11.04 15.12
C SER A 128 -11.34 -9.51 15.19
N ARG A 129 -12.35 -8.90 15.85
CA ARG A 129 -12.24 -7.52 16.36
C ARG A 129 -10.89 -7.47 17.03
N LYS A 130 -9.96 -6.70 16.44
CA LYS A 130 -8.64 -6.44 16.98
C LYS A 130 -8.83 -6.13 18.45
N VAL A 131 -8.53 -7.09 19.31
CA VAL A 131 -8.52 -6.89 20.75
C VAL A 131 -7.51 -5.77 20.93
N GLN A 132 -8.00 -4.56 21.13
CA GLN A 132 -7.13 -3.42 21.39
C GLN A 132 -6.55 -3.68 22.76
N VAL A 133 -5.36 -4.25 22.80
CA VAL A 133 -4.59 -4.41 24.02
C VAL A 133 -4.41 -3.00 24.58
N SER A 134 -4.97 -2.76 25.78
CA SER A 134 -4.79 -1.48 26.45
C SER A 134 -3.30 -1.26 26.75
N SER A 135 -2.87 -0.01 26.93
CA SER A 135 -1.51 0.30 27.40
C SER A 135 -1.17 -0.50 28.65
N ASP A 136 -2.13 -0.61 29.56
CA ASP A 136 -1.99 -1.21 30.88
C ASP A 136 -1.84 -2.73 30.78
N GLN A 137 -2.61 -3.36 29.89
CA GLN A 137 -2.43 -4.77 29.55
C GLN A 137 -1.06 -5.05 28.94
N ALA A 138 -0.57 -4.20 28.03
CA ALA A 138 0.76 -4.37 27.44
C ALA A 138 1.88 -4.27 28.50
N ILE A 139 1.75 -3.34 29.45
CA ILE A 139 2.69 -3.17 30.58
C ILE A 139 2.63 -4.40 31.49
N PHE A 140 1.42 -4.86 31.87
CA PHE A 140 1.28 -6.07 32.67
C PHE A 140 1.93 -7.28 32.01
N TYR A 141 1.70 -7.47 30.70
CA TYR A 141 2.29 -8.59 29.96
C TYR A 141 3.82 -8.51 29.90
N TYR A 142 4.38 -7.31 29.74
CA TYR A 142 5.85 -7.10 29.77
C TYR A 142 6.50 -7.64 31.03
N PHE A 143 5.96 -7.29 32.20
CA PHE A 143 6.53 -7.68 33.49
C PHE A 143 6.17 -9.11 33.88
N HIS A 144 4.99 -9.58 33.47
CA HIS A 144 4.56 -10.96 33.68
C HIS A 144 5.47 -11.96 32.95
N GLU A 145 5.83 -11.72 31.69
CA GLU A 145 6.75 -12.60 30.93
C GLU A 145 8.14 -12.69 31.55
N ARG A 146 8.62 -11.61 32.19
CA ARG A 146 9.91 -11.56 32.88
C ARG A 146 9.88 -12.06 34.32
N LYS A 147 8.72 -12.56 34.79
CA LYS A 147 8.51 -13.01 36.17
C LYS A 147 8.88 -11.93 37.22
N ARG A 148 8.64 -10.65 36.90
CA ARG A 148 8.86 -9.49 37.79
C ARG A 148 7.58 -9.17 38.55
N SER A 149 7.22 -10.04 39.50
CA SER A 149 6.00 -9.87 40.32
C SER A 149 6.06 -8.62 41.18
N ASP A 150 7.25 -8.25 41.67
CA ASP A 150 7.52 -7.03 42.44
C ASP A 150 6.98 -5.75 41.75
N ILE A 151 7.25 -5.62 40.46
CA ILE A 151 6.82 -4.45 39.67
C ILE A 151 5.33 -4.51 39.36
N LEU A 152 4.80 -5.71 39.08
CA LEU A 152 3.37 -5.89 38.90
C LEU A 152 2.60 -5.55 40.18
N ASP A 153 3.18 -5.86 41.33
CA ASP A 153 2.62 -5.57 42.64
C ASP A 153 2.54 -4.07 42.92
N ALA A 154 3.53 -3.32 42.43
CA ALA A 154 3.55 -1.86 42.54
C ALA A 154 2.60 -1.14 41.57
N ILE A 155 2.36 -1.69 40.37
CA ILE A 155 1.61 -1.00 39.31
C ILE A 155 0.12 -1.39 39.30
N PHE A 156 -0.21 -2.63 39.64
CA PHE A 156 -1.56 -3.19 39.51
C PHE A 156 -2.05 -3.79 40.83
N ASP A 157 -3.29 -3.50 41.19
CA ASP A 157 -3.96 -4.16 42.31
C ASP A 157 -4.20 -5.66 42.01
N ALA A 158 -4.41 -6.46 43.06
CA ALA A 158 -4.53 -7.91 42.95
C ALA A 158 -5.68 -8.37 42.02
N GLU A 159 -6.81 -7.66 42.00
CA GLU A 159 -7.96 -7.99 41.16
C GLU A 159 -7.63 -7.76 39.68
N THR A 160 -7.07 -6.60 39.34
CA THR A 160 -6.64 -6.27 37.98
C THR A 160 -5.58 -7.25 37.47
N ARG A 161 -4.61 -7.63 38.32
CA ARG A 161 -3.60 -8.64 37.95
C ARG A 161 -4.25 -9.98 37.64
N GLN A 162 -5.17 -10.44 38.48
CA GLN A 162 -5.84 -11.72 38.27
C GLN A 162 -6.70 -11.71 37.00
N GLU A 163 -7.40 -10.61 36.74
CA GLU A 163 -8.14 -10.40 35.49
C GLU A 163 -7.20 -10.50 34.27
N TYR A 164 -6.02 -9.87 34.34
CA TYR A 164 -5.04 -9.90 33.26
C TYR A 164 -4.38 -11.28 33.09
N VAL A 165 -4.09 -12.02 34.17
CA VAL A 165 -3.65 -13.43 34.10
C VAL A 165 -4.70 -14.28 33.40
N ASN A 166 -5.97 -14.12 33.74
CA ASN A 166 -7.06 -14.86 33.10
C ASN A 166 -7.17 -14.51 31.60
N LYS A 167 -7.04 -13.23 31.25
CA LYS A 167 -6.98 -12.79 29.84
C LYS A 167 -5.74 -13.33 29.10
N VAL A 168 -4.62 -13.58 29.78
CA VAL A 168 -3.44 -14.26 29.18
C VAL A 168 -3.77 -15.70 28.83
N LYS A 169 -4.45 -16.41 29.73
CA LYS A 169 -4.83 -17.81 29.51
C LYS A 169 -5.88 -17.97 28.41
N GLU A 170 -6.82 -17.03 28.32
CA GLU A 170 -7.91 -17.04 27.34
C GLU A 170 -7.41 -16.66 25.93
N VAL A 171 -6.56 -15.63 25.84
CA VAL A 171 -6.01 -15.18 24.56
C VAL A 171 -4.83 -16.08 24.19
N ARG A 172 -5.10 -17.23 23.55
CA ARG A 172 -4.11 -18.06 22.84
C ARG A 172 -3.50 -17.36 21.59
N CYS A 173 -3.59 -16.04 21.47
CA CYS A 173 -2.83 -15.34 20.44
C CYS A 173 -1.37 -15.34 20.89
N GLU A 174 -0.48 -15.88 20.06
CA GLU A 174 0.95 -15.60 20.12
C GLU A 174 1.12 -14.08 20.21
N ARG A 175 1.44 -13.60 21.40
CA ARG A 175 1.59 -12.17 21.62
C ARG A 175 2.90 -11.75 20.98
N PRO A 176 2.91 -10.61 20.27
CA PRO A 176 4.16 -10.02 19.83
C PRO A 176 5.08 -9.84 21.04
N SER A 177 6.33 -10.27 20.93
CA SER A 177 7.34 -9.97 21.95
C SER A 177 7.43 -8.46 22.17
N ILE A 178 7.88 -8.02 23.32
CA ILE A 178 8.05 -6.58 23.58
C ILE A 178 9.01 -5.96 22.56
N MET A 179 10.06 -6.69 22.19
CA MET A 179 10.99 -6.26 21.14
C MET A 179 10.25 -6.01 19.82
N ARG A 180 9.29 -6.86 19.47
CA ARG A 180 8.40 -6.67 18.31
C ARG A 180 7.56 -5.42 18.39
N MET A 181 6.96 -5.17 19.56
CA MET A 181 6.14 -3.98 19.81
C MET A 181 6.99 -2.71 19.69
N TYR A 182 8.17 -2.69 20.31
CA TYR A 182 9.11 -1.59 20.24
C TYR A 182 9.62 -1.35 18.82
N ALA A 183 10.05 -2.39 18.10
CA ALA A 183 10.51 -2.29 16.73
C ALA A 183 9.40 -1.75 15.79
N HIS A 184 8.16 -2.19 16.00
CA HIS A 184 6.99 -1.68 15.27
C HIS A 184 6.76 -0.19 15.55
N TRP A 185 6.78 0.21 16.83
CA TRP A 185 6.64 1.60 17.23
C TRP A 185 7.76 2.48 16.66
N ARG A 186 9.03 2.05 16.77
CA ARG A 186 10.21 2.74 16.24
C ARG A 186 10.06 2.98 14.74
N ARG A 187 9.63 1.97 13.98
CA ARG A 187 9.35 2.11 12.54
C ARG A 187 8.26 3.16 12.29
N ILE A 188 7.17 3.14 13.05
CA ILE A 188 6.07 4.12 12.91
C ILE A 188 6.56 5.54 13.19
N GLU A 189 7.34 5.76 14.25
CA GLU A 189 7.87 7.09 14.56
C GLU A 189 8.83 7.58 13.47
N LEU A 190 9.71 6.71 12.97
CA LEU A 190 10.60 7.04 11.85
C LEU A 190 9.83 7.33 10.55
N MET A 191 8.70 6.66 10.29
CA MET A 191 7.83 6.99 9.14
C MET A 191 7.24 8.40 9.22
N LYS A 192 7.01 8.93 10.43
CA LYS A 192 6.49 10.30 10.59
C LYS A 192 7.54 11.35 10.22
N THR A 193 8.80 11.09 10.55
CA THR A 193 9.92 12.02 10.26
C THR A 193 10.39 11.89 8.82
N ILE A 194 10.42 10.66 8.27
CA ILE A 194 10.94 10.38 6.93
C ILE A 194 9.80 10.08 5.96
N LYS A 195 9.14 11.13 5.46
CA LYS A 195 7.94 11.01 4.61
C LYS A 195 8.14 10.29 3.26
N LYS A 196 9.38 10.19 2.76
CA LYS A 196 9.64 9.66 1.41
C LYS A 196 10.66 8.51 1.34
N GLY A 197 11.24 8.10 2.47
CA GLY A 197 12.32 7.09 2.54
C GLY A 197 11.94 5.73 1.98
N MET A 198 12.91 5.00 1.42
CA MET A 198 12.75 3.56 1.22
C MET A 198 13.05 2.84 2.53
N GLU A 199 12.24 1.87 2.91
CA GLU A 199 12.52 1.04 4.09
C GLU A 199 13.59 0.00 3.74
N ILE A 200 14.59 -0.17 4.60
CA ILE A 200 15.58 -1.24 4.49
C ILE A 200 15.21 -2.32 5.51
N TRP A 201 14.98 -3.52 5.02
CA TRP A 201 14.60 -4.70 5.81
C TRP A 201 15.63 -5.80 5.64
N LYS A 202 15.92 -6.57 6.68
CA LYS A 202 16.79 -7.75 6.61
C LYS A 202 15.94 -9.02 6.65
N CYS A 203 15.95 -9.80 5.59
CA CYS A 203 15.21 -11.06 5.56
C CYS A 203 15.71 -12.00 6.67
N GLN A 204 14.81 -12.55 7.49
CA GLN A 204 15.20 -13.47 8.56
C GLN A 204 15.73 -14.80 8.04
N VAL A 205 15.34 -15.22 6.83
CA VAL A 205 15.74 -16.50 6.24
C VAL A 205 17.07 -16.36 5.49
N CYS A 206 17.13 -15.60 4.39
CA CYS A 206 18.38 -15.47 3.60
C CYS A 206 19.37 -14.42 4.14
N LYS A 207 19.01 -13.64 5.16
CA LYS A 207 19.82 -12.55 5.74
C LYS A 207 20.14 -11.39 4.78
N GLU A 208 19.61 -11.39 3.55
CA GLU A 208 19.78 -10.30 2.59
C GLU A 208 19.03 -9.04 3.02
N GLU A 209 19.62 -7.88 2.77
CA GLU A 209 18.95 -6.59 2.91
C GLU A 209 18.11 -6.28 1.67
N LYS A 210 16.84 -5.92 1.89
CA LYS A 210 15.89 -5.52 0.86
C LYS A 210 15.47 -4.07 1.06
N LYS A 211 15.69 -3.25 0.04
CA LYS A 211 15.14 -1.91 -0.05
C LYS A 211 13.73 -1.99 -0.61
N ALA A 212 12.76 -1.47 0.12
CA ALA A 212 11.36 -1.58 -0.23
C ALA A 212 10.64 -0.25 -0.05
N LYS A 213 9.93 0.17 -1.11
CA LYS A 213 8.94 1.26 -1.02
C LYS A 213 7.58 0.64 -0.68
N GLY A 214 7.39 0.36 0.61
CA GLY A 214 6.24 -0.38 1.12
C GLY A 214 6.33 -1.90 0.91
N ALA A 215 5.24 -2.60 1.18
CA ALA A 215 5.27 -4.06 1.32
C ALA A 215 5.50 -4.85 0.01
N LEU A 216 5.29 -4.25 -1.17
CA LEU A 216 5.23 -5.00 -2.43
C LEU A 216 6.54 -5.77 -2.73
N MET A 217 7.68 -5.10 -2.59
CA MET A 217 9.00 -5.70 -2.85
C MET A 217 9.31 -6.83 -1.87
N LEU A 218 8.90 -6.66 -0.61
CA LEU A 218 9.05 -7.69 0.43
C LEU A 218 8.18 -8.92 0.11
N LEU A 219 6.93 -8.71 -0.32
CA LEU A 219 6.04 -9.80 -0.71
C LEU A 219 6.56 -10.58 -1.93
N THR A 220 7.12 -9.89 -2.92
CA THR A 220 7.76 -10.56 -4.06
C THR A 220 8.94 -11.41 -3.61
N HIS A 221 9.77 -10.91 -2.69
CA HIS A 221 10.86 -11.69 -2.11
C HIS A 221 10.36 -12.91 -1.33
N ILE A 222 9.31 -12.76 -0.51
CA ILE A 222 8.69 -13.91 0.19
C ILE A 222 8.25 -14.99 -0.79
N GLY A 223 7.59 -14.61 -1.89
CA GLY A 223 7.19 -15.59 -2.91
C GLY A 223 8.35 -16.33 -3.55
N THR A 224 9.57 -15.77 -3.55
CA THR A 224 10.75 -16.49 -4.02
C THR A 224 11.19 -17.61 -3.07
N HIS A 225 11.01 -17.42 -1.76
CA HIS A 225 11.29 -18.41 -0.71
C HIS A 225 10.21 -19.48 -0.62
N GLU A 226 8.94 -19.07 -0.65
CA GLU A 226 7.79 -19.98 -0.56
C GLU A 226 7.54 -20.76 -1.87
N GLY A 227 8.31 -20.50 -2.92
CA GLY A 227 8.15 -21.20 -4.20
C GLY A 227 6.82 -20.92 -4.91
N ILE A 228 6.13 -19.82 -4.57
CA ILE A 228 4.82 -19.48 -5.12
C ILE A 228 4.98 -19.22 -6.62
N SER A 229 4.41 -20.11 -7.43
CA SER A 229 4.46 -20.08 -8.89
C SER A 229 3.07 -20.27 -9.47
N TYR A 230 2.88 -19.81 -10.70
CA TYR A 230 1.61 -19.93 -11.41
C TYR A 230 1.83 -20.36 -12.85
N ALA A 231 0.85 -21.07 -13.38
CA ALA A 231 0.78 -21.38 -14.79
C ALA A 231 0.75 -20.10 -15.64
N CYS A 232 1.42 -20.12 -16.79
CA CYS A 232 1.33 -19.05 -17.77
C CYS A 232 -0.12 -18.87 -18.23
N ILE A 233 -0.53 -17.62 -18.40
CA ILE A 233 -1.90 -17.25 -18.84
C ILE A 233 -2.12 -17.46 -20.34
N VAL A 234 -1.06 -17.71 -21.12
CA VAL A 234 -1.13 -17.97 -22.56
C VAL A 234 -1.41 -19.46 -22.75
N GLU A 235 -2.48 -19.77 -23.49
CA GLU A 235 -2.93 -21.13 -23.73
C GLU A 235 -1.84 -21.97 -24.41
N GLY A 236 -1.61 -23.19 -23.93
CA GLY A 236 -0.58 -24.10 -24.45
C GLY A 236 0.84 -23.88 -23.94
N CYS A 237 1.14 -22.83 -23.16
CA CYS A 237 2.51 -22.55 -22.71
C CYS A 237 3.08 -23.58 -21.69
N GLY A 238 2.23 -24.19 -20.85
CA GLY A 238 2.62 -25.21 -19.86
C GLY A 238 3.62 -24.77 -18.76
N SER A 239 4.19 -23.56 -18.86
CA SER A 239 5.23 -23.08 -17.96
C SER A 239 4.66 -22.61 -16.61
N PHE A 240 5.35 -22.93 -15.52
CA PHE A 240 5.06 -22.41 -14.17
C PHE A 240 6.13 -21.41 -13.75
N LEU A 241 5.70 -20.19 -13.40
CA LEU A 241 6.59 -19.05 -13.27
C LEU A 241 6.35 -18.32 -11.94
N LYS A 242 7.44 -17.82 -11.37
CA LYS A 242 7.38 -16.86 -10.25
C LYS A 242 6.86 -15.52 -10.77
N LEU A 243 6.15 -14.77 -9.91
CA LEU A 243 5.53 -13.50 -10.32
C LEU A 243 6.55 -12.46 -10.85
N CYS A 244 7.76 -12.43 -10.29
CA CYS A 244 8.84 -11.55 -10.77
C CYS A 244 9.31 -11.89 -12.19
N SER A 245 9.35 -13.18 -12.55
CA SER A 245 9.78 -13.65 -13.87
C SER A 245 8.65 -13.67 -14.91
N PHE A 246 7.40 -13.56 -14.47
CA PHE A 246 6.22 -13.71 -15.31
C PHE A 246 6.17 -12.70 -16.47
N ARG A 247 6.47 -11.43 -16.18
CA ARG A 247 6.46 -10.37 -17.22
C ARG A 247 7.56 -10.56 -18.25
N ASP A 248 8.74 -11.00 -17.81
CA ASP A 248 9.85 -11.29 -18.70
C ASP A 248 9.57 -12.52 -19.56
N HIS A 249 8.93 -13.54 -18.99
CA HIS A 249 8.48 -14.71 -19.74
C HIS A 249 7.46 -14.33 -20.82
N LEU A 250 6.41 -13.56 -20.50
CA LEU A 250 5.45 -13.11 -21.52
C LEU A 250 6.14 -12.41 -22.69
N ARG A 251 7.08 -11.51 -22.38
CA ARG A 251 7.84 -10.78 -23.39
C ARG A 251 8.77 -11.67 -24.21
N LYS A 252 9.52 -12.57 -23.57
CA LYS A 252 10.57 -13.38 -24.23
C LYS A 252 10.03 -14.60 -24.94
N THR A 253 9.07 -15.30 -24.33
CA THR A 253 8.53 -16.57 -24.82
C THR A 253 7.33 -16.35 -25.75
N HIS A 254 6.49 -15.35 -25.47
CA HIS A 254 5.29 -15.09 -26.27
C HIS A 254 5.38 -13.84 -27.14
N GLY A 255 6.41 -13.00 -26.97
CA GLY A 255 6.49 -11.71 -27.67
C GLY A 255 5.40 -10.72 -27.24
N VAL A 256 4.63 -11.03 -26.20
CA VAL A 256 3.49 -10.23 -25.75
C VAL A 256 3.88 -9.43 -24.52
N ARG A 257 3.71 -8.11 -24.57
CA ARG A 257 3.85 -7.26 -23.40
C ARG A 257 2.56 -7.28 -22.58
N VAL A 258 2.65 -6.98 -21.28
CA VAL A 258 1.48 -6.94 -20.39
C VAL A 258 0.41 -5.99 -20.90
N ASP A 259 0.79 -4.88 -21.54
CA ASP A 259 -0.12 -3.91 -22.16
C ASP A 259 -0.87 -4.43 -23.39
N GLN A 260 -0.29 -5.39 -24.11
CA GLN A 260 -0.85 -6.02 -25.30
C GLN A 260 -1.68 -7.27 -25.02
N LEU A 261 -1.72 -7.76 -23.76
CA LEU A 261 -2.58 -8.88 -23.38
C LEU A 261 -4.04 -8.59 -23.69
N GLU A 262 -4.74 -9.61 -24.17
CA GLU A 262 -6.20 -9.57 -24.31
C GLU A 262 -6.89 -9.32 -22.97
N GLN A 263 -8.11 -8.78 -23.02
CA GLN A 263 -8.87 -8.43 -21.83
C GLN A 263 -9.00 -9.60 -20.84
N GLN A 264 -9.30 -10.80 -21.34
CA GLN A 264 -9.43 -12.00 -20.51
C GLN A 264 -8.10 -12.41 -19.87
N GLN A 265 -7.01 -12.43 -20.64
CA GLN A 265 -5.67 -12.75 -20.16
C GLN A 265 -5.20 -11.73 -19.11
N TYR A 266 -5.43 -10.44 -19.35
CA TYR A 266 -5.09 -9.39 -18.40
C TYR A 266 -5.87 -9.54 -17.09
N HIS A 267 -7.17 -9.85 -17.16
CA HIS A 267 -7.96 -10.11 -15.95
C HIS A 267 -7.43 -11.33 -15.16
N LYS A 268 -7.15 -12.45 -15.84
CA LYS A 268 -6.52 -13.64 -15.23
C LYS A 268 -5.19 -13.28 -14.53
N LEU A 269 -4.32 -12.51 -15.19
CA LEU A 269 -3.07 -12.00 -14.61
C LEU A 269 -3.31 -11.18 -13.33
N ARG A 270 -4.33 -10.33 -13.30
CA ARG A 270 -4.64 -9.51 -12.12
C ARG A 270 -5.18 -10.33 -10.95
N LEU A 271 -5.96 -11.37 -11.22
CA LEU A 271 -6.41 -12.31 -10.19
C LEU A 271 -5.24 -13.09 -9.60
N MET A 272 -4.34 -13.58 -10.45
CA MET A 272 -3.12 -14.28 -10.07
C MET A 272 -2.16 -13.39 -9.25
N GLU A 273 -1.95 -12.13 -9.65
CA GLU A 273 -1.19 -11.16 -8.84
C GLU A 273 -1.83 -10.98 -7.46
N LYS A 274 -3.16 -10.92 -7.38
CA LYS A 274 -3.89 -10.74 -6.12
C LYS A 274 -3.73 -11.96 -5.20
N SER A 275 -3.89 -13.18 -5.71
CA SER A 275 -3.71 -14.40 -4.91
C SER A 275 -2.29 -14.50 -4.37
N PHE A 276 -1.28 -14.22 -5.20
CA PHE A 276 0.13 -14.17 -4.79
C PHE A 276 0.36 -13.27 -3.59
N TYR A 277 -0.14 -12.02 -3.67
CA TYR A 277 0.08 -11.06 -2.57
C TYR A 277 -0.69 -11.40 -1.32
N ILE A 278 -1.83 -12.10 -1.42
CA ILE A 278 -2.57 -12.59 -0.26
C ILE A 278 -1.75 -13.68 0.43
N GLU A 279 -1.30 -14.67 -0.34
CA GLU A 279 -0.51 -15.80 0.16
C GLU A 279 0.80 -15.33 0.79
N ALA A 280 1.62 -14.58 0.05
CA ALA A 280 2.88 -14.04 0.56
C ALA A 280 2.69 -13.15 1.81
N ARG A 281 1.56 -12.44 1.92
CA ARG A 281 1.30 -11.58 3.09
C ARG A 281 1.07 -12.37 4.36
N THR A 282 0.49 -13.57 4.29
CA THR A 282 0.33 -14.44 5.46
C THR A 282 1.68 -14.82 6.08
N LYS A 283 2.73 -14.85 5.26
CA LYS A 283 4.10 -15.21 5.67
C LYS A 283 4.96 -14.00 6.01
N MET A 284 4.46 -12.76 5.89
CA MET A 284 5.25 -11.54 6.10
C MET A 284 6.01 -11.55 7.43
N ASN A 285 5.36 -12.01 8.48
CA ASN A 285 5.92 -12.05 9.82
C ASN A 285 7.08 -13.06 10.01
N ASN A 286 7.22 -14.04 9.12
CA ASN A 286 8.27 -15.06 9.19
C ASN A 286 9.57 -14.59 8.52
N TYR A 287 9.45 -13.67 7.56
CA TYR A 287 10.59 -13.16 6.78
C TYR A 287 10.99 -11.75 7.17
N PHE A 288 9.99 -10.90 7.42
CA PHE A 288 10.15 -9.48 7.73
C PHE A 288 9.28 -9.07 8.92
N PRO A 289 9.49 -9.65 10.11
CA PRO A 289 8.86 -9.13 11.32
C PRO A 289 9.37 -7.72 11.62
N PRO A 290 8.69 -6.93 12.46
CA PRO A 290 9.11 -5.57 12.80
C PRO A 290 10.58 -5.40 13.15
N GLU A 291 11.19 -6.39 13.82
CA GLU A 291 12.60 -6.44 14.23
C GLU A 291 13.57 -6.54 13.04
N ALA A 292 13.11 -7.04 11.89
CA ALA A 292 13.88 -7.07 10.65
C ALA A 292 14.00 -5.69 9.99
N PHE A 293 13.22 -4.69 10.42
CA PHE A 293 13.37 -3.33 9.93
C PHE A 293 14.67 -2.72 10.47
N LEU A 294 15.55 -2.28 9.57
CA LEU A 294 16.84 -1.70 9.94
C LEU A 294 16.77 -0.17 10.01
N ARG A 295 16.44 0.47 8.88
CA ARG A 295 16.51 1.93 8.72
C ARG A 295 15.74 2.39 7.48
N PHE A 296 15.61 3.71 7.32
CA PHE A 296 15.20 4.31 6.06
C PHE A 296 16.43 4.67 5.23
N ASP A 297 16.41 4.33 3.95
CA ASP A 297 17.29 4.93 2.95
C ASP A 297 16.77 6.34 2.62
N ARG A 298 17.58 7.35 2.92
CA ARG A 298 17.28 8.76 2.61
C ARG A 298 17.52 9.09 1.13
N ASN A 299 18.17 8.20 0.37
CA ASN A 299 18.48 8.39 -1.05
C ASN A 299 17.28 8.12 -1.96
N VAL A 300 16.17 8.77 -1.68
CA VAL A 300 14.95 8.63 -2.48
C VAL A 300 15.14 9.49 -3.71
N SER A 301 15.71 8.88 -4.76
CA SER A 301 15.70 9.34 -6.15
C SER A 301 15.61 10.86 -6.28
N LYS A 302 16.77 11.54 -6.19
CA LYS A 302 16.93 12.96 -6.51
C LYS A 302 16.55 13.31 -7.96
N LYS A 303 16.04 12.38 -8.77
CA LYS A 303 15.59 12.62 -10.16
C LYS A 303 14.69 13.85 -10.30
N ALA A 304 13.77 14.10 -9.35
CA ALA A 304 12.92 15.29 -9.37
C ALA A 304 13.68 16.61 -9.13
N GLN A 305 14.87 16.56 -8.52
CA GLN A 305 15.71 17.73 -8.24
C GLN A 305 16.53 18.17 -9.47
N PHE A 306 16.72 17.29 -10.46
CA PHE A 306 17.48 17.61 -11.67
C PHE A 306 16.64 18.25 -12.76
N GLU A 307 15.31 18.24 -12.65
CA GLU A 307 14.42 18.92 -13.58
C GLU A 307 14.03 20.31 -13.05
N ASP A 308 14.07 21.32 -13.90
CA ASP A 308 13.60 22.67 -13.56
C ASP A 308 12.13 22.61 -13.08
N PRO A 309 11.77 23.21 -11.93
CA PRO A 309 10.38 23.34 -11.54
C PRO A 309 9.56 24.28 -12.40
N ASN A 310 10.16 25.15 -13.20
CA ASN A 310 9.44 26.13 -13.99
C ASN A 310 9.05 25.53 -15.35
N CYS A 311 7.77 25.67 -15.72
CA CYS A 311 7.33 25.31 -17.05
C CYS A 311 7.88 26.32 -18.07
N ARG A 312 8.56 25.87 -19.12
CA ARG A 312 9.11 26.72 -20.19
C ARG A 312 8.04 27.48 -20.97
N GLU A 313 6.84 26.92 -21.09
CA GLU A 313 5.78 27.52 -21.91
C GLU A 313 5.02 28.63 -21.18
N CYS A 314 4.66 28.43 -19.90
CA CYS A 314 3.86 29.40 -19.14
C CYS A 314 4.53 30.00 -17.91
N GLY A 315 5.76 29.57 -17.56
CA GLY A 315 6.49 30.04 -16.39
C GLY A 315 5.96 29.51 -15.04
N LEU A 316 4.90 28.70 -15.02
CA LEU A 316 4.33 28.19 -13.76
C LEU A 316 5.31 27.28 -13.03
N VAL A 317 5.52 27.54 -11.74
CA VAL A 317 6.38 26.73 -10.86
C VAL A 317 5.62 25.50 -10.37
N VAL A 318 6.03 24.32 -10.82
CA VAL A 318 5.39 23.04 -10.48
C VAL A 318 6.43 22.08 -9.90
N SER A 319 6.34 21.81 -8.59
CA SER A 319 7.39 21.07 -7.85
C SER A 319 7.26 19.55 -7.88
N SER A 320 6.07 18.99 -8.13
CA SER A 320 5.83 17.55 -8.11
C SER A 320 5.76 16.98 -9.53
N ILE A 321 6.47 15.88 -9.81
CA ILE A 321 6.43 15.19 -11.11
C ILE A 321 5.00 14.87 -11.54
N THR A 322 4.13 14.46 -10.61
CA THR A 322 2.73 14.13 -10.91
C THR A 322 1.94 15.36 -11.32
N THR A 323 2.16 16.51 -10.66
CA THR A 323 1.51 17.76 -11.04
C THR A 323 2.10 18.33 -12.33
N ARG A 324 3.41 18.17 -12.58
CA ARG A 324 4.05 18.53 -13.86
C ARG A 324 3.40 17.79 -15.02
N ARG A 325 3.19 16.48 -14.91
CA ARG A 325 2.50 15.68 -15.95
C ARG A 325 1.06 16.14 -16.19
N SER A 326 0.29 16.40 -15.14
CA SER A 326 -1.08 16.94 -15.29
C SER A 326 -1.08 18.34 -15.89
N HIS A 327 -0.08 19.16 -15.56
CA HIS A 327 0.12 20.49 -16.14
C HIS A 327 0.48 20.43 -17.63
N VAL A 328 1.44 19.59 -18.03
CA VAL A 328 1.75 19.36 -19.47
C VAL A 328 0.53 18.84 -20.22
N ALA A 329 -0.26 17.95 -19.61
CA ALA A 329 -1.49 17.46 -20.21
C ALA A 329 -2.50 18.58 -20.52
N GLN A 330 -2.54 19.65 -19.71
CA GLN A 330 -3.39 20.82 -19.97
C GLN A 330 -2.90 21.61 -21.19
N HIS A 331 -1.59 21.85 -21.30
CA HIS A 331 -0.99 22.49 -22.48
C HIS A 331 -1.28 21.70 -23.77
N LEU A 332 -1.15 20.37 -23.70
CA LEU A 332 -1.43 19.48 -24.82
C LEU A 332 -2.93 19.24 -25.06
N LYS A 333 -3.83 19.82 -24.25
CA LYS A 333 -5.28 19.54 -24.24
C LYS A 333 -5.59 18.03 -24.17
N LEU A 334 -4.70 17.25 -23.57
CA LEU A 334 -4.76 15.79 -23.51
C LEU A 334 -5.77 15.37 -22.44
N SER A 335 -6.95 14.96 -22.88
CA SER A 335 -8.04 14.51 -22.01
C SER A 335 -8.69 13.24 -22.56
N TYR A 336 -9.08 12.33 -21.67
CA TYR A 336 -9.71 11.06 -21.99
C TYR A 336 -11.12 11.00 -21.42
N LYS A 337 -12.03 10.35 -22.14
CA LYS A 337 -13.38 10.07 -21.64
C LYS A 337 -13.29 9.17 -20.39
N CYS A 338 -14.22 9.35 -19.45
CA CYS A 338 -14.36 8.43 -18.34
C CYS A 338 -14.63 7.01 -18.83
N VAL A 339 -14.04 6.02 -18.14
CA VAL A 339 -14.19 4.60 -18.50
C VAL A 339 -15.51 3.98 -18.07
N VAL A 340 -16.31 4.69 -17.26
CA VAL A 340 -17.63 4.22 -16.79
C VAL A 340 -18.67 4.63 -17.82
N ASP A 341 -19.45 3.66 -18.29
CA ASP A 341 -20.50 3.89 -19.29
C ASP A 341 -21.49 4.97 -18.83
N GLY A 342 -21.89 5.83 -19.78
CA GLY A 342 -22.78 6.98 -19.53
C GLY A 342 -22.10 8.19 -18.88
N CYS A 343 -20.78 8.18 -18.68
CA CYS A 343 -20.06 9.35 -18.15
C CYS A 343 -19.28 10.10 -19.24
N ASP A 344 -19.75 11.29 -19.60
CA ASP A 344 -19.11 12.13 -20.64
C ASP A 344 -18.03 13.08 -20.12
N ILE A 345 -17.75 13.04 -18.82
CA ILE A 345 -16.69 13.86 -18.23
C ILE A 345 -15.33 13.41 -18.79
N ARG A 346 -14.60 14.36 -19.38
CA ARG A 346 -13.23 14.18 -19.83
C ARG A 346 -12.25 14.63 -18.75
N THR A 347 -11.21 13.85 -18.52
CA THR A 347 -10.15 14.17 -17.55
C THR A 347 -8.81 13.60 -18.03
N ASP A 348 -7.70 14.18 -17.57
CA ASP A 348 -6.40 13.55 -17.78
C ASP A 348 -6.30 12.21 -17.03
N ALA A 349 -5.38 11.34 -17.48
CA ALA A 349 -5.21 10.00 -16.93
C ALA A 349 -4.77 9.98 -15.44
N THR A 350 -4.13 11.05 -14.97
CA THR A 350 -3.68 11.19 -13.57
C THR A 350 -4.88 11.45 -12.65
N ASN A 351 -5.84 12.25 -13.11
CA ASN A 351 -7.04 12.63 -12.37
C ASN A 351 -8.20 11.62 -12.50
N MET A 352 -8.13 10.68 -13.46
CA MET A 352 -9.14 9.63 -13.65
C MET A 352 -9.46 8.84 -12.37
N GLY A 353 -8.45 8.49 -11.56
CA GLY A 353 -8.69 7.76 -10.31
C GLY A 353 -9.45 8.56 -9.25
N ARG A 354 -9.27 9.90 -9.24
CA ARG A 354 -10.00 10.82 -8.37
C ARG A 354 -11.43 11.01 -8.86
N HIS A 355 -11.60 11.18 -10.18
CA HIS A 355 -12.90 11.24 -10.83
C HIS A 355 -13.76 10.01 -10.50
N LEU A 356 -13.22 8.79 -10.68
CA LEU A 356 -13.92 7.54 -10.35
C LEU A 356 -14.39 7.48 -8.88
N ARG A 357 -13.57 7.97 -7.95
CA ARG A 357 -13.94 7.98 -6.52
C ARG A 357 -15.04 8.97 -6.20
N TRP A 358 -15.03 10.15 -6.83
CA TRP A 358 -15.92 11.25 -6.47
C TRP A 358 -17.24 11.23 -7.24
N ARG A 359 -17.20 10.91 -8.52
CA ARG A 359 -18.40 10.87 -9.37
C ARG A 359 -19.10 9.52 -9.35
N HIS A 360 -18.33 8.44 -9.26
CA HIS A 360 -18.87 7.07 -9.37
C HIS A 360 -18.83 6.29 -8.06
N SER A 361 -18.21 6.83 -7.00
CA SER A 361 -17.93 6.10 -5.76
C SER A 361 -17.21 4.76 -5.97
N LYS A 362 -16.57 4.56 -7.14
CA LYS A 362 -15.87 3.33 -7.52
C LYS A 362 -14.38 3.46 -7.21
N LYS A 363 -13.82 2.41 -6.61
CA LYS A 363 -12.37 2.19 -6.57
C LYS A 363 -11.94 1.46 -7.83
N VAL A 364 -10.68 1.61 -8.20
CA VAL A 364 -10.06 0.86 -9.32
C VAL A 364 -10.31 -0.64 -9.24
N ALA A 365 -10.27 -1.21 -8.03
CA ALA A 365 -10.47 -2.64 -7.81
C ALA A 365 -11.93 -3.10 -7.98
N GLN A 366 -12.87 -2.17 -8.17
CA GLN A 366 -14.30 -2.44 -8.37
C GLN A 366 -14.75 -2.18 -9.81
N LEU A 367 -13.80 -1.83 -10.69
CA LEU A 367 -14.08 -1.66 -12.11
C LEU A 367 -14.30 -3.03 -12.76
N THR A 368 -15.14 -3.09 -13.78
CA THR A 368 -15.33 -4.30 -14.61
C THR A 368 -14.05 -4.61 -15.40
N ALA A 369 -14.00 -5.79 -16.04
CA ALA A 369 -12.84 -6.17 -16.84
C ALA A 369 -12.63 -5.19 -18.02
N GLU A 370 -13.71 -4.72 -18.64
CA GLU A 370 -13.74 -3.76 -19.73
C GLU A 370 -13.23 -2.40 -19.25
N GLU A 371 -13.83 -1.87 -18.16
CA GLU A 371 -13.44 -0.59 -17.54
C GLU A 371 -11.97 -0.59 -17.10
N LEU A 372 -11.47 -1.73 -16.56
CA LEU A 372 -10.08 -1.92 -16.16
C LEU A 372 -9.12 -1.89 -17.35
N PHE A 373 -9.50 -2.56 -18.44
CA PHE A 373 -8.71 -2.63 -19.65
C PHE A 373 -8.62 -1.27 -20.34
N GLU A 374 -9.74 -0.56 -20.46
CA GLU A 374 -9.77 0.78 -21.05
C GLU A 374 -8.94 1.77 -20.23
N ARG A 375 -9.09 1.72 -18.90
CA ARG A 375 -8.30 2.57 -17.99
C ARG A 375 -6.80 2.30 -18.12
N LYS A 376 -6.41 1.05 -18.37
CA LYS A 376 -5.01 0.68 -18.60
C LYS A 376 -4.53 1.25 -19.93
N ARG A 377 -5.31 1.13 -21.01
CA ARG A 377 -5.01 1.72 -22.33
C ARG A 377 -4.76 3.23 -22.23
N ILE A 378 -5.69 3.96 -21.60
CA ILE A 378 -5.57 5.40 -21.34
C ILE A 378 -4.27 5.74 -20.58
N ARG A 379 -3.91 4.96 -19.56
CA ARG A 379 -2.69 5.20 -18.78
C ARG A 379 -1.41 4.94 -19.57
N THR A 380 -1.41 3.93 -20.41
CA THR A 380 -0.26 3.61 -21.28
C THR A 380 -0.07 4.70 -22.30
N ASP A 381 -1.13 5.11 -22.99
CA ASP A 381 -1.10 6.20 -23.97
C ASP A 381 -0.58 7.50 -23.34
N PHE A 382 -1.17 7.91 -22.21
CA PHE A 382 -0.72 9.07 -21.45
C PHE A 382 0.76 8.99 -21.05
N HIS A 383 1.23 7.81 -20.63
CA HIS A 383 2.62 7.64 -20.23
C HIS A 383 3.57 7.84 -21.41
N ASN A 384 3.24 7.30 -22.58
CA ASN A 384 4.04 7.43 -23.80
C ASN A 384 4.14 8.89 -24.23
N VAL A 385 3.02 9.62 -24.27
CA VAL A 385 3.01 11.06 -24.58
C VAL A 385 3.83 11.87 -23.56
N MET A 386 3.68 11.57 -22.27
CA MET A 386 4.46 12.26 -21.23
C MET A 386 5.95 11.94 -21.30
N GLN A 387 6.36 10.78 -21.82
CA GLN A 387 7.77 10.44 -21.94
C GLN A 387 8.47 11.28 -23.02
N THR A 388 7.74 11.65 -24.09
CA THR A 388 8.27 12.45 -25.20
C THR A 388 8.13 13.95 -24.96
N GLU A 389 7.02 14.39 -24.36
CA GLU A 389 6.71 15.82 -24.26
C GLU A 389 7.24 16.46 -22.98
N LEU A 390 7.32 15.74 -21.85
CA LEU A 390 7.58 16.35 -20.54
C LEU A 390 8.89 17.15 -20.48
N SER A 391 9.95 16.68 -21.15
CA SER A 391 11.26 17.37 -21.18
C SER A 391 11.25 18.69 -21.95
N LYS A 392 10.29 18.89 -22.87
CA LYS A 392 10.12 20.15 -23.60
C LYS A 392 9.60 21.25 -22.69
N PHE A 393 8.72 20.89 -21.75
CA PHE A 393 8.12 21.80 -20.77
C PHE A 393 9.00 21.98 -19.54
N PHE A 394 9.64 20.90 -19.08
CA PHE A 394 10.48 20.87 -17.88
C PHE A 394 11.85 20.26 -18.23
N PRO A 395 12.81 21.08 -18.69
CA PRO A 395 14.14 20.59 -19.04
C PRO A 395 14.89 20.08 -17.82
N TYR A 396 15.93 19.28 -18.07
CA TYR A 396 16.96 19.07 -17.07
C TYR A 396 17.73 20.37 -16.83
N ARG A 397 18.09 20.64 -15.58
CA ARG A 397 19.01 21.70 -15.23
C ARG A 397 20.36 21.33 -15.84
N GLU A 398 20.83 22.14 -16.79
CA GLU A 398 22.09 21.92 -17.48
C GLU A 398 23.29 22.18 -16.55
N ASP A 399 23.08 22.88 -15.42
CA ASP A 399 24.14 23.33 -14.52
C ASP A 399 23.99 22.72 -13.10
N ILE A 400 24.79 21.70 -12.81
CA ILE A 400 25.44 21.50 -11.51
C ILE A 400 26.86 21.02 -11.82
N ASP A 401 27.69 21.93 -12.33
CA ASP A 401 29.15 21.80 -12.24
C ASP A 401 29.63 22.23 -10.83
#